data_AF-A0A9P5UEJ0-F1
#
_entry.id   AF-A0A9P5UEJ0-F1
#
_cell.length_a   1.000
_cell.length_b   1.000
_cell.length_c   1.000
_cell.angle_alpha   90.00
_cell.angle_beta   90.00
_cell.angle_gamma   90.00
#
_symmetry.space_group_name_H-M   'P 1'
#
loop_
_entity.id
_entity.type
_entity.pdbx_description
1 polymer ?
#
loop_
_entity_poly.entity_id
_entity_poly.type
_entity_poly.pdbx_seq_one_letter_code
_entity_poly.pdbx_strand_id
1 'polypeptide(L)'
;MTLCSNRVPIPGSPSTCTLDTAIVPVPSFCLAAVFLLLLFHIKKKPSEYAIRLPYPGWLHNVYAVLVLAAFAMTILEIARLIAQDLGVGLLPMNTIALFAVMIVIWTERRGRTRTIVSTLCAYWLLLASVETVKVVRLNVLEQTIPNKLSSPLYPASDQLLDNVVMMVLYWLFFIFELYTSIKMPKFENKTKTFALQEF
;
A
#
# COMPACT_ATOMS: atom_id res chain seq x y z
N MET A 1 -8.61 16.07 23.44
CA MET A 1 -9.61 15.81 22.37
C MET A 1 -9.62 14.33 22.10
N THR A 2 -10.74 13.66 22.36
CA THR A 2 -10.92 12.23 22.08
C THR A 2 -11.01 12.06 20.56
N LEU A 3 -10.03 11.37 19.97
CA LEU A 3 -9.85 11.13 18.52
C LEU A 3 -11.07 10.52 17.79
N CYS A 4 -12.13 10.12 18.51
CA CYS A 4 -13.29 9.42 17.95
C CYS A 4 -14.65 9.96 18.46
N SER A 5 -14.72 11.19 19.01
CA SER A 5 -15.92 11.66 19.73
C SER A 5 -17.20 11.80 18.88
N ASN A 6 -17.07 11.92 17.55
CA ASN A 6 -18.18 12.20 16.63
C ASN A 6 -18.57 11.00 15.74
N ARG A 7 -18.08 9.78 16.00
CA ARG A 7 -18.35 8.60 15.16
C ARG A 7 -19.49 7.75 15.75
N VAL A 8 -20.44 7.37 14.90
CA VAL A 8 -21.57 6.49 15.29
C VAL A 8 -21.07 5.04 15.41
N PRO A 9 -21.30 4.35 16.54
CA PRO A 9 -20.92 2.95 16.69
C PRO A 9 -21.83 2.04 15.85
N ILE A 10 -21.23 1.13 15.09
CA ILE A 10 -21.95 0.06 14.37
C ILE A 10 -21.92 -1.20 15.25
N PRO A 11 -23.07 -1.87 15.50
CA PRO A 11 -23.09 -3.11 16.27
C PRO A 11 -22.34 -4.23 15.55
N GLY A 12 -21.44 -4.93 16.26
CA GLY A 12 -20.77 -6.14 15.78
C GLY A 12 -19.44 -5.95 15.04
N SER A 13 -18.83 -4.76 15.04
CA SER A 13 -17.46 -4.57 14.53
C SER A 13 -16.67 -3.54 15.33
N PRO A 14 -15.31 -3.55 15.24
CA PRO A 14 -14.53 -2.42 15.72
C PRO A 14 -15.08 -1.12 15.11
N SER A 15 -15.13 -0.06 15.91
CA SER A 15 -15.54 1.26 15.41
C SER A 15 -14.69 1.63 14.20
N THR A 16 -15.24 2.35 13.22
CA THR A 16 -14.47 2.78 12.04
C THR A 16 -13.20 3.54 12.43
N CYS A 17 -13.23 4.23 13.57
CA CYS A 17 -12.06 4.87 14.18
C CYS A 17 -10.97 3.86 14.59
N THR A 18 -11.32 2.72 15.19
CA THR A 18 -10.39 1.63 15.52
C THR A 18 -9.77 1.02 14.26
N LEU A 19 -10.54 0.94 13.17
CA LEU A 19 -10.05 0.43 11.90
C LEU A 19 -9.02 1.39 11.28
N ASP A 20 -9.34 2.69 11.23
CA ASP A 20 -8.47 3.76 10.71
C ASP A 20 -7.21 3.99 11.58
N THR A 21 -7.26 3.68 12.88
CA THR A 21 -6.13 3.88 13.83
C THR A 21 -5.26 2.65 14.01
N ALA A 22 -5.83 1.45 14.07
CA ALA A 22 -5.09 0.26 14.46
C ALA A 22 -4.82 -0.72 13.31
N ILE A 23 -5.72 -0.81 12.32
CA ILE A 23 -5.65 -1.86 11.29
C ILE A 23 -5.06 -1.32 9.98
N VAL A 24 -5.53 -0.16 9.51
CA VAL A 24 -5.06 0.51 8.29
C VAL A 24 -3.54 0.75 8.24
N PRO A 25 -2.84 1.16 9.33
CA PRO A 25 -1.40 1.42 9.26
C PRO A 25 -0.52 0.17 9.39
N VAL A 26 -1.07 -1.00 9.74
CA VAL A 26 -0.28 -2.24 9.94
C VAL A 26 0.60 -2.58 8.73
N PRO A 27 0.09 -2.56 7.48
CA PRO A 27 0.92 -2.81 6.30
C PRO A 27 2.08 -1.80 6.17
N SER A 28 1.84 -0.54 6.56
CA SER A 28 2.84 0.52 6.53
C SER A 28 3.94 0.32 7.58
N PHE A 29 3.58 -0.10 8.79
CA PHE A 29 4.57 -0.46 9.82
C PHE A 29 5.38 -1.69 9.41
N CYS A 30 4.74 -2.71 8.85
CA CYS A 30 5.44 -3.88 8.33
C CYS A 30 6.44 -3.48 7.23
N LEU A 31 6.03 -2.62 6.29
CA LEU A 31 6.92 -2.12 5.25
C LEU A 31 8.09 -1.32 5.84
N ALA A 32 7.83 -0.40 6.78
CA ALA A 32 8.87 0.38 7.42
C ALA A 32 9.87 -0.52 8.18
N ALA A 33 9.39 -1.54 8.90
CA ALA A 33 10.23 -2.50 9.59
C ALA A 33 11.11 -3.31 8.62
N VAL A 34 10.53 -3.77 7.50
CA VAL A 34 11.29 -4.48 6.47
C VAL A 34 12.34 -3.57 5.82
N PHE A 35 11.99 -2.33 5.49
CA PHE A 35 12.97 -1.37 4.95
C PHE A 35 14.10 -1.08 5.94
N LEU A 36 13.79 -0.90 7.23
CA LEU A 36 14.81 -0.73 8.26
C LEU A 36 15.72 -1.96 8.35
N LEU A 37 15.16 -3.17 8.41
CA LEU A 37 15.93 -4.41 8.41
C LEU A 37 16.81 -4.54 7.16
N LEU A 38 16.28 -4.22 5.98
CA LEU A 38 17.04 -4.17 4.74
C LEU A 38 18.19 -3.16 4.84
N LEU A 39 17.96 -1.93 5.32
CA LEU A 39 19.00 -0.93 5.52
C LEU A 39 20.10 -1.39 6.49
N PHE A 40 19.73 -2.06 7.59
CA PHE A 40 20.68 -2.63 8.54
C PHE A 40 21.47 -3.81 7.94
N HIS A 41 20.84 -4.64 7.12
CA HIS A 41 21.48 -5.77 6.43
C HIS A 41 22.29 -5.37 5.19
N ILE A 42 21.96 -4.25 4.52
CA ILE A 42 22.70 -3.71 3.37
C ILE A 42 24.13 -3.33 3.78
N LYS A 43 24.38 -2.91 5.04
CA LYS A 43 25.73 -2.68 5.57
C LYS A 43 26.63 -3.93 5.55
N LYS A 44 26.09 -5.15 5.36
CA LYS A 44 26.85 -6.41 5.32
C LYS A 44 27.05 -7.01 3.92
N LYS A 45 26.57 -6.39 2.83
CA LYS A 45 26.52 -6.93 1.43
C LYS A 45 25.64 -8.19 1.30
N PRO A 46 24.82 -8.28 0.23
CA PRO A 46 25.35 -8.86 -1.01
C PRO A 46 24.89 -8.14 -2.28
N SER A 47 25.69 -8.33 -3.33
CA SER A 47 25.38 -8.01 -4.72
C SER A 47 24.17 -8.83 -5.21
N GLU A 48 22.95 -8.43 -4.86
CA GLU A 48 21.79 -8.83 -5.67
C GLU A 48 21.95 -8.13 -7.02
N TYR A 49 22.16 -8.92 -8.08
CA TYR A 49 22.18 -8.39 -9.44
C TYR A 49 20.81 -7.76 -9.72
N ALA A 50 20.79 -6.45 -10.01
CA ALA A 50 19.58 -5.76 -10.42
C ALA A 50 19.04 -6.44 -11.69
N ILE A 51 17.88 -7.08 -11.59
CA ILE A 51 17.26 -7.77 -12.71
C ILE A 51 16.55 -6.71 -13.56
N ARG A 52 16.78 -6.74 -14.87
CA ARG A 52 16.01 -5.90 -15.80
C ARG A 52 14.53 -6.26 -15.71
N LEU A 53 13.70 -5.24 -15.57
CA LEU A 53 12.26 -5.40 -15.52
C LEU A 53 11.75 -6.03 -16.83
N PRO A 54 10.83 -7.00 -16.79
CA PRO A 54 10.36 -7.73 -17.96
C PRO A 54 9.39 -6.92 -18.85
N TYR A 55 9.14 -5.66 -18.51
CA TYR A 55 8.13 -4.82 -19.15
C TYR A 55 8.74 -3.57 -19.82
N PRO A 56 8.08 -3.01 -20.84
CA PRO A 56 8.58 -1.84 -21.55
C PRO A 56 8.53 -0.57 -20.68
N GLY A 57 9.44 0.38 -20.96
CA GLY A 57 9.60 1.59 -20.15
C GLY A 57 8.36 2.49 -20.06
N TRP A 58 7.44 2.43 -21.04
CA TRP A 58 6.18 3.19 -20.97
C TRP A 58 5.28 2.69 -19.83
N LEU A 59 5.23 1.37 -19.62
CA LEU A 59 4.45 0.75 -18.56
C LEU A 59 4.98 1.13 -17.17
N HIS A 60 6.30 1.30 -17.05
CA HIS A 60 6.92 1.85 -15.85
C HIS A 60 6.43 3.27 -15.54
N ASN A 61 6.38 4.14 -16.55
CA ASN A 61 5.95 5.52 -16.38
C ASN A 61 4.46 5.58 -15.99
N VAL A 62 3.61 4.76 -16.62
CA VAL A 62 2.20 4.64 -16.25
C VAL A 62 2.04 4.18 -14.80
N TYR A 63 2.79 3.15 -14.40
CA TYR A 63 2.79 2.67 -13.01
C TYR A 63 3.22 3.76 -12.02
N ALA A 64 4.30 4.50 -12.31
CA ALA A 64 4.75 5.60 -11.47
C ALA A 64 3.72 6.73 -11.36
N VAL A 65 3.05 7.09 -12.46
CA VAL A 65 1.97 8.09 -12.46
C VAL A 65 0.77 7.62 -11.64
N LEU A 66 0.39 6.35 -11.74
CA LEU A 66 -0.70 5.79 -10.93
C LEU A 66 -0.36 5.77 -9.44
N VAL A 67 0.88 5.45 -9.06
CA VAL A 67 1.32 5.52 -7.66
C VAL A 67 1.31 6.96 -7.15
N LEU A 68 1.72 7.93 -7.96
CA LEU A 68 1.61 9.35 -7.64
C LEU A 68 0.14 9.78 -7.46
N ALA A 69 -0.75 9.29 -8.31
CA ALA A 69 -2.19 9.54 -8.17
C ALA A 69 -2.76 8.95 -6.88
N ALA A 70 -2.36 7.71 -6.52
CA ALA A 70 -2.74 7.09 -5.26
C ALA A 70 -2.22 7.90 -4.05
N PHE A 71 -0.99 8.39 -4.11
CA PHE A 71 -0.44 9.28 -3.09
C PHE A 71 -1.26 10.57 -2.95
N ALA A 72 -1.61 11.22 -4.06
CA ALA A 72 -2.46 12.42 -4.05
C ALA A 72 -3.86 12.13 -3.46
N MET A 73 -4.46 10.98 -3.80
CA MET A 73 -5.74 10.54 -3.23
C MET A 73 -5.67 10.37 -1.71
N THR A 74 -4.59 9.80 -1.18
CA THR A 74 -4.43 9.69 0.29
C THR A 74 -4.31 11.04 0.98
N ILE A 75 -3.68 12.03 0.35
CA ILE A 75 -3.61 13.40 0.88
C ILE A 75 -5.00 14.05 0.87
N LEU A 76 -5.76 13.87 -0.22
CA LEU A 76 -7.12 14.38 -0.32
C LEU A 76 -8.03 13.76 0.74
N GLU A 77 -7.91 12.45 0.98
CA GLU A 77 -8.65 11.78 2.05
C GLU A 77 -8.32 12.39 3.42
N ILE A 78 -7.03 12.55 3.74
CA ILE A 78 -6.60 13.15 5.01
C ILE A 78 -7.16 14.57 5.16
N ALA A 79 -7.04 15.41 4.12
CA ALA A 79 -7.54 16.78 4.15
C ALA A 79 -9.06 16.82 4.41
N ARG A 80 -9.83 15.92 3.76
CA ARG A 80 -11.28 15.80 3.95
C ARG A 80 -11.65 15.27 5.34
N LEU A 81 -10.87 14.35 5.90
CA LEU A 81 -11.06 13.84 7.26
C LEU A 81 -10.75 14.89 8.34
N ILE A 82 -9.73 15.72 8.13
CA ILE A 82 -9.41 16.87 9.01
C ILE A 82 -10.55 17.87 8.99
N ALA A 83 -11.04 18.22 7.81
CA ALA A 83 -12.13 19.20 7.66
C ALA A 83 -13.44 18.79 8.36
N GLN A 84 -13.59 17.51 8.70
CA GLN A 84 -14.77 16.94 9.33
C GLN A 84 -14.54 16.55 10.81
N ASP A 85 -13.36 16.83 11.37
CA ASP A 85 -12.95 16.39 12.72
C ASP A 85 -13.17 14.88 12.97
N LEU A 86 -13.10 14.06 11.91
CA LEU A 86 -13.39 12.62 11.94
C LEU A 86 -12.26 11.76 12.53
N GLY A 87 -11.22 12.42 13.04
CA GLY A 87 -10.02 11.82 13.59
C GLY A 87 -9.08 11.32 12.49
N VAL A 88 -7.92 11.96 12.36
CA VAL A 88 -6.83 11.47 11.51
C VAL A 88 -5.92 10.66 12.42
N GLY A 89 -6.24 9.39 12.59
CA GLY A 89 -5.46 8.50 13.44
C GLY A 89 -4.05 8.26 12.88
N LEU A 90 -3.81 7.03 12.44
CA LEU A 90 -2.52 6.63 11.87
C LEU A 90 -2.50 6.65 10.34
N LEU A 91 -3.53 7.19 9.71
CA LEU A 91 -3.61 7.44 8.27
C LEU A 91 -2.35 8.12 7.67
N PRO A 92 -1.69 9.10 8.34
CA PRO A 92 -0.47 9.73 7.82
C PRO A 92 0.70 8.76 7.65
N MET A 93 0.72 7.63 8.38
CA MET A 93 1.76 6.60 8.21
C MET A 93 1.66 5.92 6.84
N ASN A 94 0.44 5.75 6.30
CA ASN A 94 0.25 5.22 4.96
C ASN A 94 0.83 6.18 3.90
N THR A 95 0.66 7.49 4.10
CA THR A 95 1.24 8.52 3.23
C THR A 95 2.77 8.47 3.23
N ILE A 96 3.40 8.27 4.40
CA ILE A 96 4.86 8.11 4.53
C ILE A 96 5.32 6.82 3.81
N ALA A 97 4.59 5.72 3.97
CA ALA A 97 4.91 4.46 3.30
C ALA A 97 4.79 4.57 1.77
N LEU A 98 3.73 5.19 1.25
CA LEU A 98 3.56 5.45 -0.18
C LEU A 98 4.66 6.38 -0.73
N PHE A 99 5.07 7.39 0.05
CA PHE A 99 6.19 8.25 -0.31
C PHE A 99 7.50 7.45 -0.43
N ALA A 100 7.77 6.53 0.51
CA ALA A 100 8.93 5.65 0.43
C ALA A 100 8.87 4.73 -0.80
N VAL A 101 7.70 4.15 -1.10
CA VAL A 101 7.48 3.34 -2.31
C VAL A 101 7.73 4.15 -3.58
N MET A 102 7.27 5.41 -3.63
CA MET A 102 7.53 6.32 -4.74
C MET A 102 9.02 6.57 -4.94
N ILE A 103 9.78 6.81 -3.85
CA ILE A 103 11.24 6.94 -3.91
C ILE A 103 11.86 5.67 -4.50
N VAL A 104 11.46 4.49 -4.04
CA VAL A 104 11.98 3.19 -4.51
C VAL A 104 11.70 2.98 -5.99
N ILE A 105 10.48 3.30 -6.45
CA ILE A 105 10.13 3.22 -7.87
C ILE A 105 10.99 4.19 -8.70
N TRP A 106 11.23 5.39 -8.17
CA TRP A 106 12.02 6.41 -8.85
C TRP A 106 13.51 6.04 -8.94
N THR A 107 14.10 5.52 -7.86
CA THR A 107 15.52 5.14 -7.83
C THR A 107 15.78 3.89 -8.66
N GLU A 108 14.84 2.95 -8.72
CA GLU A 108 15.01 1.65 -9.39
C GLU A 108 14.40 1.57 -10.79
N ARG A 109 14.48 2.68 -11.54
CA ARG A 109 13.89 2.81 -12.88
C ARG A 109 14.43 1.78 -13.91
N ARG A 110 15.67 1.31 -13.75
CA ARG A 110 16.37 0.45 -14.74
C ARG A 110 16.46 -1.02 -14.36
N GLY A 111 16.27 -1.36 -13.09
CA GLY A 111 16.38 -2.72 -12.60
C GLY A 111 16.06 -2.77 -11.12
N ARG A 112 15.41 -3.85 -10.69
CA ARG A 112 14.91 -4.04 -9.33
C ARG A 112 15.43 -5.35 -8.76
N THR A 113 15.70 -5.40 -7.47
CA THR A 113 16.04 -6.66 -6.83
C THR A 113 14.80 -7.50 -6.55
N ARG A 114 14.97 -8.83 -6.53
CA ARG A 114 13.86 -9.75 -6.27
C ARG A 114 13.26 -9.52 -4.87
N THR A 115 14.10 -9.18 -3.90
CA THR A 115 13.68 -8.87 -2.54
C THR A 115 12.73 -7.67 -2.52
N ILE A 116 13.04 -6.58 -3.25
CA ILE A 116 12.18 -5.39 -3.30
C ILE A 116 10.85 -5.69 -3.99
N VAL A 117 10.85 -6.46 -5.08
CA VAL A 117 9.60 -6.84 -5.77
C VAL A 117 8.72 -7.68 -4.85
N SER A 118 9.31 -8.65 -4.14
CA SER A 118 8.57 -9.47 -3.18
C SER A 118 7.99 -8.63 -2.04
N THR A 119 8.76 -7.67 -1.51
CA THR A 119 8.31 -6.77 -0.45
C THR A 119 7.19 -5.86 -0.92
N LEU A 120 7.31 -5.26 -2.11
CA LEU A 120 6.27 -4.42 -2.70
C LEU A 120 5.00 -5.23 -2.99
N CYS A 121 5.13 -6.43 -3.53
CA CYS A 121 4.01 -7.34 -3.77
C CYS A 121 3.26 -7.66 -2.47
N ALA A 122 3.97 -7.99 -1.39
CA ALA A 122 3.37 -8.26 -0.09
C ALA A 122 2.71 -7.01 0.51
N TYR A 123 3.37 -5.85 0.38
CA TYR A 123 2.83 -4.58 0.83
C TYR A 123 1.51 -4.22 0.14
N TRP A 124 1.46 -4.28 -1.19
CA TRP A 124 0.25 -3.98 -1.95
C TRP A 124 -0.89 -4.95 -1.61
N LEU A 125 -0.58 -6.24 -1.42
CA LEU A 125 -1.58 -7.23 -1.01
C LEU A 125 -2.19 -6.89 0.35
N LEU A 126 -1.35 -6.60 1.35
CA LEU A 126 -1.81 -6.26 2.69
C LEU A 126 -2.59 -4.94 2.70
N LEU A 127 -2.10 -3.94 1.97
CA LEU A 127 -2.77 -2.64 1.84
C LEU A 127 -4.14 -2.78 1.15
N ALA A 128 -4.20 -3.48 0.03
CA ALA A 128 -5.46 -3.74 -0.69
C ALA A 128 -6.46 -4.52 0.17
N SER A 129 -5.98 -5.51 0.95
CA SER A 129 -6.83 -6.30 1.84
C SER A 129 -7.47 -5.44 2.92
N VAL A 130 -6.69 -4.59 3.60
CA VAL A 130 -7.20 -3.72 4.66
C VAL A 130 -8.13 -2.65 4.10
N GLU A 131 -7.79 -2.05 2.94
CA GLU A 131 -8.64 -1.07 2.27
C GLU A 131 -9.98 -1.69 1.83
N THR A 132 -9.98 -2.95 1.41
CA THR A 132 -11.21 -3.68 1.08
C THR A 132 -12.13 -3.80 2.31
N VAL A 133 -11.57 -4.14 3.48
CA VAL A 133 -12.36 -4.20 4.72
C VAL A 133 -12.93 -2.83 5.07
N LYS A 134 -12.14 -1.75 4.91
CA LYS A 134 -12.58 -0.37 5.14
C LYS A 134 -13.75 0.02 4.22
N VAL A 135 -13.63 -0.25 2.91
CA VAL A 135 -14.68 0.01 1.91
C VAL A 135 -15.96 -0.77 2.24
N VAL A 136 -15.87 -2.05 2.58
CA VAL A 136 -17.04 -2.87 2.94
C VAL A 136 -17.75 -2.28 4.16
N ARG A 137 -17.00 -1.82 5.17
CA ARG A 137 -17.58 -1.19 6.36
C ARG A 137 -18.23 0.15 6.05
N LEU A 138 -17.61 0.95 5.19
CA LEU A 138 -18.16 2.23 4.78
C LEU A 138 -19.44 2.08 3.96
N ASN A 139 -19.53 1.05 3.11
CA ASN A 139 -20.74 0.70 2.37
C ASN A 139 -21.89 0.29 3.33
N VAL A 140 -21.60 -0.49 4.38
CA VAL A 140 -22.59 -0.83 5.41
C VAL A 140 -23.04 0.41 6.18
N LEU A 141 -22.13 1.34 6.48
CA LEU A 141 -22.44 2.60 7.15
C LEU A 141 -23.37 3.49 6.29
N GLU A 142 -23.09 3.60 5.00
CA GLU A 142 -23.94 4.36 4.07
C GLU A 142 -25.37 3.79 3.99
N GLN A 143 -25.49 2.46 3.95
CA GLN A 143 -26.79 1.78 3.93
C GLN A 143 -27.58 1.93 5.24
N THR A 144 -26.89 2.03 6.38
CA THR A 144 -27.54 2.10 7.71
C THR A 144 -27.90 3.52 8.13
N ILE A 145 -27.12 4.52 7.71
CA ILE A 145 -27.36 5.93 8.03
C ILE A 145 -27.25 6.74 6.72
N PRO A 146 -28.36 6.90 5.98
CA PRO A 146 -28.33 7.62 4.70
C PRO A 146 -28.06 9.11 4.90
N ASN A 147 -26.82 9.52 4.60
CA ASN A 147 -26.24 10.78 4.08
C ASN A 147 -26.82 12.18 4.39
N LYS A 148 -27.96 12.37 5.05
CA LYS A 148 -28.51 13.71 5.37
C LYS A 148 -28.24 14.19 6.78
N LEU A 149 -27.78 13.33 7.68
CA LEU A 149 -27.63 13.66 9.11
C LEU A 149 -26.19 13.81 9.60
N SER A 150 -25.18 13.32 8.88
CA SER A 150 -23.83 13.18 9.45
C SER A 150 -22.88 14.35 9.17
N SER A 151 -22.84 14.92 7.94
CA SER A 151 -22.02 16.11 7.63
C SER A 151 -22.34 16.74 6.26
N PRO A 152 -22.57 18.06 6.16
CA PRO A 152 -22.93 18.73 4.90
C PRO A 152 -21.76 18.96 3.92
N LEU A 153 -20.51 18.90 4.38
CA LEU A 153 -19.32 19.20 3.56
C LEU A 153 -18.65 17.96 2.93
N TYR A 154 -18.99 16.74 3.37
CA TYR A 154 -18.43 15.51 2.82
C TYR A 154 -19.43 14.36 2.97
N PRO A 155 -20.29 14.12 1.96
CA PRO A 155 -21.27 13.05 2.04
C PRO A 155 -20.57 11.69 2.03
N ALA A 156 -21.14 10.70 2.72
CA ALA A 156 -20.54 9.37 2.80
C ALA A 156 -20.46 8.67 1.44
N SER A 157 -21.26 9.08 0.46
CA SER A 157 -21.16 8.60 -0.93
C SER A 157 -19.81 8.98 -1.57
N ASP A 158 -19.36 10.22 -1.36
CA ASP A 158 -18.08 10.70 -1.89
C ASP A 158 -16.92 10.04 -1.15
N GLN A 159 -17.09 9.85 0.17
CA GLN A 159 -16.15 9.09 0.98
C GLN A 159 -16.01 7.64 0.51
N LEU A 160 -17.12 6.98 0.18
CA LEU A 160 -17.09 5.62 -0.34
C LEU A 160 -16.38 5.58 -1.68
N LEU A 161 -16.72 6.50 -2.59
CA LEU A 161 -16.13 6.56 -3.92
C LEU A 161 -14.60 6.72 -3.87
N ASP A 162 -14.10 7.68 -3.07
CA ASP A 162 -12.66 7.91 -2.93
C ASP A 162 -11.92 6.66 -2.44
N ASN A 163 -12.46 5.98 -1.42
CA ASN A 163 -11.87 4.77 -0.86
C ASN A 163 -11.95 3.57 -1.82
N VAL A 164 -13.04 3.44 -2.59
CA VAL A 164 -13.17 2.43 -3.65
C VAL A 164 -12.13 2.63 -4.73
N VAL A 165 -11.90 3.87 -5.17
CA VAL A 165 -10.87 4.19 -6.17
C VAL A 165 -9.47 3.80 -5.65
N MET A 166 -9.14 4.12 -4.40
CA MET A 166 -7.87 3.72 -3.78
C MET A 166 -7.74 2.18 -3.69
N MET A 167 -8.80 1.49 -3.27
CA MET A 167 -8.84 0.02 -3.22
C MET A 167 -8.52 -0.61 -4.58
N VAL A 168 -9.15 -0.13 -5.65
CA VAL A 168 -8.93 -0.63 -7.02
C VAL A 168 -7.48 -0.38 -7.46
N LEU A 169 -6.93 0.80 -7.18
CA LEU A 169 -5.53 1.11 -7.48
C LEU A 169 -4.57 0.15 -6.77
N TYR A 170 -4.79 -0.13 -5.49
CA TYR A 170 -3.94 -1.07 -4.73
C TYR A 170 -3.99 -2.50 -5.27
N TRP A 171 -5.18 -2.97 -5.69
CA TRP A 171 -5.31 -4.26 -6.37
C TRP A 171 -4.57 -4.29 -7.71
N LEU A 172 -4.64 -3.20 -8.50
CA LEU A 172 -3.89 -3.10 -9.75
C LEU A 172 -2.36 -3.14 -9.50
N PHE A 173 -1.87 -2.45 -8.46
CA PHE A 173 -0.46 -2.50 -8.10
C PHE A 173 -0.01 -3.88 -7.63
N PHE A 174 -0.85 -4.58 -6.86
CA PHE A 174 -0.61 -5.96 -6.47
C PHE A 174 -0.48 -6.88 -7.69
N ILE A 175 -1.43 -6.82 -8.63
CA ILE A 175 -1.40 -7.62 -9.86
C ILE A 175 -0.14 -7.32 -10.67
N PHE A 176 0.25 -6.05 -10.77
CA PHE A 176 1.43 -5.61 -11.49
C PHE A 176 2.74 -6.16 -10.87
N GLU A 177 2.91 -6.04 -9.55
CA GLU A 177 4.09 -6.58 -8.87
C GLU A 177 4.08 -8.11 -8.85
N LEU A 178 2.90 -8.75 -8.75
CA LEU A 178 2.77 -10.20 -8.84
C LEU A 178 3.20 -10.71 -10.22
N TYR A 179 2.74 -10.07 -11.29
CA TYR A 179 3.18 -10.38 -12.66
C TYR A 179 4.70 -10.23 -12.80
N THR A 180 5.25 -9.15 -12.26
CA THR A 180 6.70 -8.89 -12.26
C THR A 180 7.46 -9.96 -11.48
N SER A 181 6.95 -10.38 -10.32
CA SER A 181 7.51 -11.44 -9.48
C SER A 181 7.53 -12.81 -10.17
N ILE A 182 6.44 -13.17 -10.86
CA ILE A 182 6.31 -14.44 -11.59
C ILE A 182 7.23 -14.46 -12.82
N LYS A 183 7.34 -13.35 -13.54
CA LYS A 183 8.15 -13.25 -14.76
C LYS A 183 9.64 -13.10 -14.51
N MET A 184 10.07 -12.85 -13.28
CA MET A 184 11.49 -12.80 -12.97
C MET A 184 12.11 -14.20 -13.06
N PRO A 185 13.23 -14.35 -13.80
CA PRO A 185 13.91 -15.64 -13.89
C PRO A 185 14.38 -16.08 -12.51
N LYS A 186 14.08 -17.33 -12.14
CA LYS A 186 14.64 -17.94 -10.93
C LYS A 186 16.16 -17.98 -11.11
N PHE A 187 16.89 -17.47 -10.11
CA PHE A 187 18.33 -17.69 -10.00
C PHE A 187 18.55 -19.20 -9.84
N GLU A 188 18.90 -19.87 -10.93
CA GLU A 188 19.39 -21.23 -10.87
C GLU A 188 20.82 -21.16 -10.32
N ASN A 189 21.00 -21.72 -9.13
CA ASN A 189 22.26 -21.71 -8.42
C ASN A 189 23.28 -22.57 -9.21
N LYS A 190 23.99 -21.97 -10.16
CA LYS A 190 25.06 -22.61 -10.96
C LYS A 190 26.31 -22.97 -10.15
N THR A 191 26.22 -23.08 -8.83
CA THR A 191 27.33 -23.43 -7.92
C THR A 191 27.48 -24.93 -7.67
N LYS A 192 26.61 -25.80 -8.21
CA LYS A 192 26.74 -27.26 -7.99
C LYS A 192 27.41 -28.05 -9.11
N THR A 193 27.72 -27.45 -10.27
CA THR A 193 28.23 -28.22 -11.43
C THR A 193 29.73 -28.13 -11.68
N PHE A 194 30.47 -27.30 -10.94
CA PHE A 194 31.94 -27.18 -11.10
C PHE A 194 32.75 -28.00 -10.08
N ALA A 195 32.11 -28.67 -9.11
CA ALA A 195 32.80 -29.43 -8.07
C ALA A 195 32.92 -30.95 -8.36
N LEU A 196 32.52 -31.42 -9.55
CA LEU A 196 32.57 -32.84 -9.93
C LEU A 196 33.41 -33.12 -11.19
N GLN A 197 34.29 -32.21 -11.57
CA GLN A 197 35.18 -32.38 -12.74
C GLN A 197 36.66 -32.39 -12.38
N GLU A 198 37.00 -32.76 -11.15
CA GLU A 198 38.35 -33.17 -10.74
C GLU A 198 38.25 -34.43 -9.87
N PHE A 199 38.07 -35.59 -10.49
CA PHE A 199 38.49 -36.91 -9.98
C PHE A 199 38.73 -37.85 -11.16
#